data_AF-A0A6G8FKI8-F1
#
_entry.id   AF-A0A6G8FKI8-F1
#
_cell.length_a   1.000
_cell.length_b   1.000
_cell.length_c   1.000
_cell.angle_alpha   90.00
_cell.angle_beta   90.00
_cell.angle_gamma   90.00
#
_symmetry.space_group_name_H-M   'P 1'
#
loop_
_entity.id
_entity.type
_entity.pdbx_description
1 polymer ?
#
loop_
_entity_poly.entity_id
_entity_poly.type
_entity_poly.pdbx_seq_one_letter_code
_entity_poly.pdbx_strand_id
1 'polypeptide(L)'
;MIPEITLRSIQEQAVTRAVLEGYGVEWICTHRVQIADRLHELVETQRAIYEDDPERIVDMVLTDKEFHWTLVKATGNTEFAQLYNSIHDRQLRIGIALFGALKQRRCDAIEQHTEIATAIEQFDLTTAKRLLEDHLVGSIDQVAGIFTN
;
A
#
# COMPACT_ATOMS: atom_id res chain seq x y z
N MET A 1 5.60 25.97 -1.65
CA MET A 1 6.81 25.17 -1.42
C MET A 1 6.37 23.73 -1.26
N ILE A 2 6.91 22.80 -2.04
CA ILE A 2 6.58 21.37 -1.90
C ILE A 2 7.42 20.84 -0.72
N PRO A 3 6.80 20.24 0.33
CA PRO A 3 7.56 19.70 1.45
C PRO A 3 8.53 18.60 1.00
N GLU A 4 9.73 18.60 1.57
CA GLU A 4 10.75 17.58 1.35
C GLU A 4 10.29 16.20 1.85
N ILE A 5 10.74 15.14 1.18
CA ILE A 5 10.51 13.75 1.59
C ILE A 5 11.67 13.34 2.49
N THR A 6 11.44 13.35 3.80
CA THR A 6 12.40 12.90 4.82
C THR A 6 12.11 11.48 5.29
N LEU A 7 13.09 10.82 5.92
CA LEU A 7 12.89 9.51 6.54
C LEU A 7 11.75 9.53 7.57
N ARG A 8 11.73 10.55 8.43
CA ARG A 8 10.63 10.80 9.37
C ARG A 8 9.29 10.87 8.65
N SER A 9 9.22 11.58 7.53
CA SER A 9 7.97 11.74 6.79
C SER A 9 7.44 10.40 6.24
N ILE A 10 8.34 9.54 5.76
CA ILE A 10 8.03 8.19 5.27
C ILE A 10 7.50 7.34 6.45
N GLN A 11 8.18 7.37 7.60
CA GLN A 11 7.78 6.61 8.78
C GLN A 11 6.41 7.03 9.31
N GLU A 12 6.18 8.34 9.48
CA GLU A 12 4.89 8.85 9.95
C GLU A 12 3.74 8.46 9.00
N GLN A 13 4.00 8.49 7.68
CA GLN A 13 3.02 8.06 6.70
C GLN A 13 2.72 6.55 6.81
N ALA A 14 3.76 5.72 6.87
CA ALA A 14 3.63 4.27 6.94
C ALA A 14 2.85 3.83 8.19
N VAL A 15 3.15 4.41 9.35
CA VAL A 15 2.43 4.13 10.60
C VAL A 15 0.97 4.58 10.52
N THR A 16 0.71 5.77 9.95
CA THR A 16 -0.68 6.25 9.76
C THR A 16 -1.48 5.29 8.87
N ARG A 17 -0.85 4.79 7.81
CA ARG A 17 -1.46 3.80 6.91
C ARG A 17 -1.70 2.47 7.61
N ALA A 18 -0.76 1.97 8.40
CA ALA A 18 -0.93 0.71 9.13
C ALA A 18 -2.15 0.74 10.05
N VAL A 19 -2.44 1.88 10.68
CA VAL A 19 -3.65 2.06 11.50
C VAL A 19 -4.92 2.02 10.66
N LEU A 20 -5.00 2.84 9.61
CA LEU A 20 -6.23 2.98 8.80
C LEU A 20 -6.51 1.75 7.94
N GLU A 21 -5.49 1.27 7.23
CA GLU A 21 -5.59 0.11 6.35
C GLU A 21 -5.72 -1.19 7.16
N GLY A 22 -5.03 -1.28 8.31
CA GLY A 22 -5.17 -2.41 9.23
C GLY A 22 -6.58 -2.53 9.82
N TYR A 23 -7.23 -1.40 10.12
CA TYR A 23 -8.66 -1.41 10.46
C TYR A 23 -9.53 -1.83 9.27
N GLY A 24 -9.20 -1.38 8.06
CA GLY A 24 -9.86 -1.84 6.83
C GLY A 24 -9.85 -3.36 6.71
N VAL A 25 -8.67 -3.97 6.84
CA VAL A 25 -8.50 -5.44 6.83
C VAL A 25 -9.31 -6.11 7.93
N GLU A 26 -9.29 -5.56 9.15
CA GLU A 26 -10.09 -6.09 10.26
C GLU A 26 -11.59 -6.08 9.96
N TRP A 27 -12.09 -4.98 9.39
CA TRP A 27 -13.46 -4.85 8.97
C TRP A 27 -13.81 -5.87 7.88
N ILE A 28 -12.97 -5.99 6.85
CA ILE A 28 -13.15 -6.91 5.72
C ILE A 28 -13.27 -8.35 6.22
N CYS A 29 -12.31 -8.82 7.04
CA CYS A 29 -12.29 -10.19 7.52
C CYS A 29 -13.45 -10.49 8.48
N THR A 30 -13.76 -9.55 9.38
CA THR A 30 -14.86 -9.73 10.36
C THR A 30 -16.23 -9.79 9.68
N HIS A 31 -16.46 -8.93 8.69
CA HIS A 31 -17.74 -8.83 7.99
C HIS A 31 -17.80 -9.62 6.68
N ARG A 32 -16.72 -10.33 6.34
CA ARG A 32 -16.55 -11.12 5.10
C ARG A 32 -16.88 -10.32 3.84
N VAL A 33 -16.39 -9.09 3.77
CA VAL A 33 -16.60 -8.20 2.62
C VAL A 33 -15.85 -8.76 1.41
N GLN A 34 -16.58 -9.03 0.32
CA GLN A 34 -16.01 -9.67 -0.87
C GLN A 34 -15.27 -8.64 -1.73
N ILE A 35 -13.97 -8.49 -1.51
CA ILE A 35 -13.10 -7.59 -2.31
C ILE A 35 -11.89 -8.30 -2.94
N ALA A 36 -11.71 -9.61 -2.69
CA ALA A 36 -10.51 -10.34 -3.11
C ALA A 36 -10.30 -10.30 -4.63
N ASP A 37 -11.35 -10.53 -5.43
CA ASP A 37 -11.29 -10.42 -6.90
C ASP A 37 -10.70 -9.08 -7.34
N ARG A 38 -11.17 -7.98 -6.73
CA ARG A 38 -10.67 -6.63 -7.05
C ARG A 38 -9.20 -6.44 -6.65
N LEU A 39 -8.79 -7.01 -5.52
CA LEU A 39 -7.39 -6.95 -5.10
C LEU A 39 -6.50 -7.74 -6.05
N HIS A 40 -6.91 -8.94 -6.48
CA HIS A 40 -6.17 -9.74 -7.45
C HIS A 40 -6.08 -9.06 -8.83
N GLU A 41 -7.16 -8.44 -9.31
CA GLU A 41 -7.11 -7.63 -10.54
C GLU A 41 -6.07 -6.51 -10.48
N LEU A 42 -5.97 -5.83 -9.34
CA LEU A 42 -5.00 -4.74 -9.13
C LEU A 42 -3.57 -5.28 -9.09
N VAL A 43 -3.34 -6.42 -8.45
CA VAL A 43 -2.03 -7.11 -8.44
C VAL A 43 -1.62 -7.50 -9.86
N GLU A 44 -2.51 -8.08 -10.64
CA GLU A 44 -2.23 -8.44 -12.03
C GLU A 44 -2.00 -7.20 -12.91
N THR A 45 -2.68 -6.09 -12.61
CA THR A 45 -2.41 -4.80 -13.26
C THR A 45 -0.99 -4.30 -12.91
N GLN A 46 -0.55 -4.39 -11.66
CA GLN A 46 0.82 -4.04 -11.27
C GLN A 46 1.85 -4.93 -11.98
N ARG A 47 1.57 -6.25 -12.05
CA ARG A 47 2.43 -7.21 -12.76
C ARG A 47 2.55 -6.86 -14.24
N ALA A 48 1.44 -6.60 -14.91
CA ALA A 48 1.43 -6.23 -16.33
C ALA A 48 2.19 -4.91 -16.59
N ILE A 49 2.03 -3.89 -15.74
CA ILE A 49 2.78 -2.63 -15.86
C ILE A 49 4.29 -2.89 -15.73
N TYR A 50 4.69 -3.68 -14.72
CA TYR A 50 6.08 -3.98 -14.45
C TYR A 50 6.74 -4.80 -15.57
N GLU A 51 6.02 -5.78 -16.13
CA GLU A 51 6.51 -6.62 -17.23
C GLU A 51 6.59 -5.87 -18.57
N ASP A 52 5.67 -4.93 -18.82
CA ASP A 52 5.68 -4.07 -20.00
C ASP A 52 6.84 -3.07 -19.97
N ASP A 53 6.93 -2.27 -18.89
CA ASP A 53 8.05 -1.35 -18.67
C ASP A 53 8.20 -1.04 -17.17
N PRO A 54 9.25 -1.57 -16.50
CA PRO A 54 9.52 -1.29 -15.10
C PRO A 54 9.64 0.22 -14.77
N GLU A 55 10.03 1.05 -15.74
CA GLU A 55 10.23 2.49 -15.54
C GLU A 55 8.91 3.29 -15.57
N ARG A 56 7.76 2.64 -15.80
CA ARG A 56 6.41 3.20 -15.59
C ARG A 56 6.06 3.32 -14.10
N ILE A 57 6.93 3.99 -13.35
CA ILE A 57 6.85 4.15 -11.89
C ILE A 57 5.54 4.81 -11.47
N VAL A 58 5.09 5.83 -12.20
CA VAL A 58 3.85 6.55 -11.85
C VAL A 58 2.64 5.62 -11.94
N ASP A 59 2.55 4.81 -12.99
CA ASP A 59 1.44 3.86 -13.17
C ASP A 59 1.47 2.76 -12.11
N MET A 60 2.67 2.27 -11.76
CA MET A 60 2.87 1.34 -10.65
C MET A 60 2.36 1.92 -9.33
N VAL A 61 2.72 3.17 -9.00
CA VAL A 61 2.32 3.82 -7.74
C VAL A 61 0.82 4.14 -7.72
N LEU A 62 0.22 4.51 -8.86
CA LEU A 62 -1.22 4.73 -8.93
C LEU A 62 -2.00 3.43 -8.66
N THR A 63 -1.54 2.32 -9.24
CA THR A 63 -2.16 1.01 -9.05
C THR A 63 -1.94 0.48 -7.62
N ASP A 64 -0.73 0.63 -7.08
CA ASP A 64 -0.38 0.37 -5.68
C ASP A 64 -1.35 1.10 -4.73
N LYS A 65 -1.55 2.40 -4.95
CA LYS A 65 -2.47 3.19 -4.12
C LYS A 65 -3.92 2.73 -4.23
N GLU A 66 -4.38 2.31 -5.40
CA GLU A 66 -5.75 1.81 -5.53
C GLU A 66 -5.95 0.50 -4.76
N PHE A 67 -4.92 -0.35 -4.67
CA PHE A 67 -4.94 -1.56 -3.83
C PHE A 67 -5.21 -1.19 -2.36
N HIS A 68 -4.39 -0.30 -1.81
CA HIS A 68 -4.55 0.14 -0.41
C HIS A 68 -5.84 0.92 -0.16
N TRP A 69 -6.25 1.73 -1.13
CA TRP A 69 -7.50 2.47 -1.06
C TRP A 69 -8.72 1.55 -1.05
N THR A 70 -8.66 0.42 -1.77
CA THR A 70 -9.72 -0.60 -1.77
C THR A 70 -9.93 -1.18 -0.37
N LEU A 71 -8.87 -1.39 0.41
CA LEU A 71 -8.96 -1.86 1.80
C LEU A 71 -9.75 -0.89 2.69
N VAL A 72 -9.49 0.41 2.56
CA VAL A 72 -10.15 1.45 3.36
C VAL A 72 -11.59 1.67 2.91
N LYS A 73 -11.85 1.74 1.61
CA LYS A 73 -13.21 1.89 1.05
C LYS A 73 -14.14 0.76 1.45
N ALA A 74 -13.63 -0.46 1.61
CA ALA A 74 -14.43 -1.63 1.99
C ALA A 74 -15.15 -1.47 3.34
N THR A 75 -14.71 -0.54 4.19
CA THR A 75 -15.40 -0.18 5.44
C THR A 75 -16.74 0.51 5.22
N GLY A 76 -16.96 1.13 4.05
CA GLY A 76 -18.12 1.99 3.79
C GLY A 76 -18.14 3.28 4.62
N ASN A 77 -17.10 3.55 5.42
CA ASN A 77 -17.04 4.72 6.29
C ASN A 77 -16.52 5.94 5.52
N THR A 78 -17.42 6.91 5.28
CA THR A 78 -17.10 8.12 4.52
C THR A 78 -16.10 9.04 5.22
N GLU A 79 -16.04 9.04 6.55
CA GLU A 79 -15.06 9.82 7.30
C GLU A 79 -13.66 9.23 7.15
N PHE A 80 -13.54 7.90 7.21
CA PHE A 80 -12.27 7.20 6.97
C PHE A 80 -11.79 7.45 5.54
N ALA A 81 -12.73 7.40 4.58
CA ALA A 81 -12.45 7.72 3.20
C ALA A 81 -11.87 9.15 3.04
N GLN A 82 -12.47 10.15 3.71
CA GLN A 82 -11.98 11.54 3.66
C GLN A 82 -10.61 11.71 4.33
N LEU A 83 -10.40 11.10 5.49
CA LEU A 83 -9.11 11.14 6.19
C LEU A 83 -7.99 10.52 5.35
N TYR A 84 -8.23 9.35 4.77
CA TYR A 84 -7.27 8.68 3.91
C TYR A 84 -7.00 9.51 2.63
N ASN A 85 -8.02 10.14 2.07
CA ASN A 85 -7.84 11.04 0.93
C ASN A 85 -6.98 12.27 1.26
N SER A 86 -7.02 12.78 2.50
CA SER A 86 -6.19 13.93 2.90
C SER A 86 -4.68 13.65 2.86
N ILE A 87 -4.26 12.38 2.92
CA ILE A 87 -2.84 11.98 2.82
C ILE A 87 -2.45 11.50 1.42
N HIS A 88 -3.40 11.50 0.46
CA HIS A 88 -3.25 10.90 -0.86
C HIS A 88 -2.08 11.49 -1.66
N ASP A 89 -1.98 12.82 -1.74
CA ASP A 89 -0.91 13.48 -2.51
C ASP A 89 0.47 13.19 -1.93
N ARG A 90 0.58 13.18 -0.60
CA ARG A 90 1.83 12.86 0.08
C ARG A 90 2.23 11.40 -0.16
N GLN A 91 1.26 10.48 -0.09
CA GLN A 91 1.48 9.07 -0.41
C GLN A 91 1.94 8.85 -1.86
N LEU A 92 1.38 9.59 -2.83
CA LEU A 92 1.83 9.50 -4.24
C LEU A 92 3.29 9.90 -4.39
N ARG A 93 3.67 11.05 -3.81
CA ARG A 93 5.05 11.55 -3.89
C ARG A 93 6.04 10.61 -3.22
N ILE A 94 5.69 10.10 -2.03
CA ILE A 94 6.52 9.13 -1.32
C ILE A 94 6.64 7.84 -2.13
N GLY A 95 5.55 7.30 -2.67
CA GLY A 95 5.57 6.10 -3.50
C GLY A 95 6.48 6.24 -4.72
N ILE A 96 6.38 7.35 -5.46
CA ILE A 96 7.25 7.64 -6.62
C ILE A 96 8.72 7.71 -6.20
N ALA A 97 9.02 8.40 -5.09
CA ALA A 97 10.38 8.51 -4.58
C ALA A 97 10.96 7.15 -4.17
N LEU A 98 10.17 6.32 -3.48
CA LEU A 98 10.59 4.99 -3.03
C LEU A 98 10.82 4.03 -4.20
N PHE A 99 9.88 3.96 -5.15
CA PHE A 99 9.99 3.08 -6.32
C PHE A 99 11.09 3.52 -7.28
N GLY A 100 11.36 4.83 -7.38
CA GLY A 100 12.50 5.36 -8.14
C GLY A 100 13.84 5.08 -7.48
N ALA A 101 13.92 5.12 -6.15
CA ALA A 101 15.15 4.88 -5.41
C ALA A 101 15.52 3.39 -5.30
N LEU A 102 14.52 2.51 -5.15
CA LEU A 102 14.72 1.08 -4.91
C LEU A 102 13.92 0.25 -5.92
N LYS A 103 14.56 -0.08 -7.04
CA LYS A 103 13.94 -0.86 -8.14
C LYS A 103 13.33 -2.17 -7.68
N GLN A 104 13.98 -2.86 -6.74
CA GLN A 104 13.54 -4.16 -6.20
C GLN A 104 12.18 -4.07 -5.49
N ARG A 105 11.87 -2.95 -4.82
CA ARG A 105 10.59 -2.76 -4.12
C ARG A 105 9.37 -2.90 -5.04
N ARG A 106 9.53 -2.64 -6.34
CA ARG A 106 8.44 -2.79 -7.32
C ARG A 106 8.04 -4.26 -7.47
N CYS A 107 9.02 -5.16 -7.51
CA CYS A 107 8.78 -6.61 -7.56
C CYS A 107 8.27 -7.13 -6.21
N ASP A 108 8.92 -6.71 -5.11
CA ASP A 108 8.53 -7.12 -3.76
C ASP A 108 7.08 -6.71 -3.43
N ALA A 109 6.65 -5.52 -3.86
CA ALA A 109 5.27 -5.04 -3.64
C ALA A 109 4.25 -5.94 -4.34
N ILE A 110 4.52 -6.41 -5.56
CA ILE A 110 3.61 -7.33 -6.29
C ILE A 110 3.47 -8.64 -5.51
N GLU A 111 4.58 -9.21 -5.04
CA GLU A 111 4.59 -10.45 -4.27
C GLU A 111 3.83 -10.27 -2.94
N GLN A 112 4.13 -9.22 -2.18
CA GLN A 112 3.48 -8.91 -0.91
C GLN A 112 1.97 -8.66 -1.08
N HIS A 113 1.56 -7.91 -2.11
CA HIS A 113 0.15 -7.69 -2.39
C HIS A 113 -0.58 -8.97 -2.78
N THR A 114 0.09 -9.89 -3.49
CA THR A 114 -0.46 -11.22 -3.80
C THR A 114 -0.75 -12.00 -2.52
N GLU A 115 0.19 -12.01 -1.57
CA GLU A 115 0.02 -12.70 -0.28
C GLU A 115 -1.09 -12.06 0.56
N ILE A 116 -1.16 -10.73 0.61
CA ILE A 116 -2.22 -10.00 1.32
C ILE A 116 -3.60 -10.31 0.71
N ALA A 117 -3.73 -10.26 -0.62
CA ALA A 117 -4.99 -10.56 -1.31
C ALA A 117 -5.45 -12.00 -1.02
N THR A 118 -4.53 -12.96 -1.05
CA THR A 118 -4.80 -14.38 -0.75
C THR A 118 -5.26 -14.57 0.70
N ALA A 119 -4.64 -13.90 1.67
CA ALA A 119 -5.07 -13.96 3.06
C ALA A 119 -6.45 -13.33 3.27
N ILE A 120 -6.74 -12.24 2.56
CA ILE A 120 -8.06 -11.57 2.57
C ILE A 120 -9.14 -12.47 1.94
N GLU A 121 -8.85 -13.17 0.85
CA GLU A 121 -9.77 -14.13 0.21
C GLU A 121 -10.23 -15.21 1.19
N GLN A 122 -9.32 -15.67 2.05
CA GLN A 122 -9.60 -16.67 3.08
C GLN A 122 -10.21 -16.08 4.36
N PHE A 123 -10.33 -14.75 4.43
CA PHE A 123 -10.67 -13.99 5.64
C PHE A 123 -9.76 -14.31 6.83
N ASP A 124 -8.49 -14.65 6.58
CA ASP A 124 -7.49 -14.88 7.61
C ASP A 124 -6.97 -13.53 8.14
N LEU A 125 -7.72 -13.00 9.11
CA LEU A 125 -7.43 -11.72 9.75
C LEU A 125 -6.00 -11.62 10.29
N THR A 126 -5.53 -12.66 10.97
CA THR A 126 -4.22 -12.64 11.64
C THR A 126 -3.11 -12.54 10.60
N THR A 127 -3.17 -13.38 9.57
CA THR A 127 -2.17 -13.38 8.49
C THR A 127 -2.25 -12.09 7.68
N ALA A 128 -3.45 -11.65 7.28
CA ALA A 128 -3.64 -10.45 6.47
C ALA A 128 -3.12 -9.19 7.18
N LYS A 129 -3.43 -8.99 8.47
CA LYS A 129 -2.92 -7.82 9.23
C LYS A 129 -1.41 -7.85 9.37
N ARG A 130 -0.81 -9.02 9.68
CA ARG A 130 0.64 -9.14 9.79
C ARG A 130 1.33 -8.82 8.46
N LEU A 131 0.88 -9.42 7.36
CA LEU A 131 1.46 -9.17 6.03
C LEU A 131 1.36 -7.71 5.62
N LEU A 132 0.22 -7.06 5.88
CA LEU A 132 0.04 -5.64 5.61
C LEU A 132 0.98 -4.76 6.44
N GLU A 133 1.12 -5.05 7.74
CA GLU A 133 2.03 -4.31 8.62
C GLU A 133 3.49 -4.47 8.18
N ASP A 134 3.91 -5.70 7.85
CA ASP A 134 5.25 -6.01 7.34
C ASP A 134 5.53 -5.27 6.01
N HIS A 135 4.55 -5.22 5.10
CA HIS A 135 4.63 -4.49 3.84
C HIS A 135 4.81 -2.96 4.06
N LEU A 136 3.97 -2.36 4.92
CA LEU A 136 3.94 -0.92 5.13
C LEU A 136 5.14 -0.40 5.95
N VAL A 137 5.53 -1.13 7.00
CA VAL A 137 6.48 -0.65 8.02
C VAL A 137 7.81 -1.41 7.93
N GLY A 138 7.78 -2.71 7.64
CA GLY A 138 8.97 -3.58 7.64
C GLY A 138 10.05 -3.19 6.63
N SER A 139 9.71 -2.36 5.64
CA SER A 139 10.61 -1.91 4.59
C SER A 139 11.25 -0.53 4.84
N ILE A 140 10.94 0.14 5.97
CA ILE A 140 11.46 1.48 6.29
C ILE A 140 12.98 1.48 6.50
N ASP A 141 13.54 0.48 7.16
CA ASP A 141 14.99 0.43 7.44
C ASP A 141 15.83 0.37 6.15
N GLN A 142 15.28 -0.23 5.10
CA GLN A 142 15.93 -0.33 3.79
C GLN A 142 16.11 1.04 3.11
N VAL A 143 15.36 2.07 3.52
CA VAL A 143 15.40 3.41 2.91
C VAL A 143 16.11 4.45 3.79
N ALA A 144 16.50 4.09 5.01
CA ALA A 144 17.19 4.98 5.94
C ALA A 144 18.57 5.45 5.45
N GLY A 145 19.22 4.69 4.55
CA GLY A 145 20.47 5.10 3.90
C GLY A 145 20.28 6.01 2.67
N ILE A 146 19.05 6.22 2.22
CA ILE A 146 18.71 6.99 1.02
C ILE A 146 18.04 8.31 1.39
N PHE A 147 17.08 8.26 2.32
CA PHE A 147 16.37 9.43 2.81
C PHE A 147 16.89 9.79 4.20
N THR A 148 17.18 11.08 4.40
CA THR A 148 17.66 11.61 5.69
C THR A 148 16.59 12.45 6.36
N ASN A 149 16.84 12.86 7.60
CA ASN A 149 16.00 13.82 8.34
C ASN A 149 16.50 15.25 8.15
#